data_AF-A0A0C2WXV8-F1
#
_entry.id   AF-A0A0C2WXV8-F1
#
_cell.length_a   1.000
_cell.length_b   1.000
_cell.length_c   1.000
_cell.angle_alpha   90.00
_cell.angle_beta   90.00
_cell.angle_gamma   90.00
#
_symmetry.space_group_name_H-M   'P 1'
#
loop_
_entity.id
_entity.type
_entity.pdbx_description
1 polymer ?
#
loop_
_entity_poly.entity_id
_entity_poly.type
_entity_poly.pdbx_seq_one_letter_code
_entity_poly.pdbx_strand_id
1 'polypeptide(L)'
;YGKDRPNNAITDIEGDGGDINKNCGGEYVWIVPVTTDAGNAGCTRFDVEIRDSVMDGYDDLAKGAGGDYRYLIPRIDCLNNHKIIEIRLMRSSSSVQHPPEGYSGMSNNINQGRENKGDHLYVVWKTAEFKGKK
;
A
#
# COMPACT_ATOMS: atom_id res chain seq x y z
N TYR A 1 13.06 10.96 16.65
CA TYR A 1 12.06 10.31 15.79
C TYR A 1 10.87 9.93 16.66
N GLY A 2 9.76 10.64 16.53
CA GLY A 2 8.57 10.45 17.37
C GLY A 2 7.91 9.11 17.08
N LYS A 3 7.43 8.43 18.13
CA LYS A 3 6.70 7.14 18.08
C LYS A 3 5.27 7.29 17.53
N ASP A 4 4.95 8.44 16.94
CA ASP A 4 3.60 8.83 16.58
C ASP A 4 3.36 8.66 15.08
N ARG A 5 2.19 8.12 14.75
CA ARG A 5 1.73 7.95 13.37
C ARG A 5 1.76 9.28 12.62
N PRO A 6 2.36 9.38 11.42
CA PRO A 6 2.27 10.58 10.59
C PRO A 6 0.81 10.94 10.25
N ASN A 7 0.46 12.22 10.33
CA ASN A 7 -0.93 12.67 10.10
C ASN A 7 -1.46 12.34 8.71
N ASN A 8 -0.58 12.31 7.71
CA ASN A 8 -0.87 11.99 6.31
C ASN A 8 -0.66 10.51 5.97
N ALA A 9 -0.40 9.66 6.97
CA ALA A 9 -0.37 8.22 6.75
C ALA A 9 -1.75 7.72 6.35
N ILE A 10 -1.79 6.80 5.38
CA ILE A 10 -3.04 6.21 4.93
C ILE A 10 -3.63 5.33 6.02
N THR A 11 -4.96 5.23 6.03
CA THR A 11 -5.70 4.42 6.99
C THR A 11 -6.54 3.38 6.26
N ASP A 12 -6.91 2.35 7.02
CA ASP A 12 -7.86 1.35 6.58
C ASP A 12 -9.24 1.95 6.24
N ILE A 13 -9.91 1.39 5.25
CA ILE A 13 -11.23 1.84 4.78
C ILE A 13 -12.34 1.72 5.82
N GLU A 14 -12.23 0.77 6.75
CA GLU A 14 -13.19 0.51 7.84
C GLU A 14 -12.77 1.18 9.16
N GLY A 15 -11.65 1.92 9.18
CA GLY A 15 -11.18 2.65 10.35
C GLY A 15 -10.27 1.84 11.28
N ASP A 16 -9.78 0.69 10.82
CA ASP A 16 -8.94 -0.23 11.59
C ASP A 16 -7.48 0.24 11.86
N GLY A 17 -7.19 1.51 11.60
CA GLY A 17 -5.88 2.13 11.76
C GLY A 17 -5.02 2.07 10.49
N GLY A 18 -3.76 2.49 10.60
CA GLY A 18 -2.83 2.58 9.46
C GLY A 18 -1.53 1.79 9.64
N ASP A 19 -1.36 1.13 10.78
CA ASP A 19 -0.17 0.33 11.05
C ASP A 19 -0.19 -0.95 10.21
N ILE A 20 0.82 -1.12 9.35
CA ILE A 20 0.97 -2.28 8.48
C ILE A 20 1.18 -3.56 9.29
N ASN A 21 1.98 -3.48 10.36
CA ASN A 21 2.37 -4.61 11.21
C ASN A 21 1.35 -4.94 12.31
N LYS A 22 0.14 -4.35 12.27
CA LYS A 22 -0.93 -4.65 13.23
C LYS A 22 -1.10 -6.17 13.40
N ASN A 23 -1.00 -6.64 14.64
CA ASN A 23 -1.05 -8.06 15.07
C ASN A 23 0.13 -8.96 14.63
N CYS A 24 1.06 -8.47 13.81
CA CYS A 24 2.25 -9.22 13.39
C CYS A 24 3.46 -9.04 14.33
N GLY A 25 3.40 -8.09 15.27
CA GLY A 25 4.54 -7.69 16.11
C GLY A 25 5.52 -6.77 15.36
N GLY A 26 6.65 -6.42 15.98
CA GLY A 26 7.69 -5.58 15.37
C GLY A 26 7.50 -4.07 15.57
N GLU A 27 8.08 -3.27 14.67
CA GLU A 27 7.91 -1.81 14.67
C GLU A 27 6.54 -1.43 14.11
N TYR A 28 6.01 -0.29 14.54
CA TYR A 28 4.88 0.34 13.87
C TYR A 28 5.33 0.91 12.53
N VAL A 29 4.65 0.49 11.45
CA VAL A 29 5.01 0.88 10.08
C VAL A 29 3.80 1.53 9.43
N TRP A 30 3.99 2.68 8.79
CA TRP A 30 2.94 3.43 8.12
C TRP A 30 3.33 3.78 6.70
N ILE A 31 2.36 3.76 5.79
CA ILE A 31 2.54 4.24 4.42
C ILE A 31 2.14 5.72 4.35
N VAL A 32 3.05 6.55 3.87
CA VAL A 32 2.83 7.98 3.64
C VAL A 32 2.93 8.26 2.14
N PRO A 33 1.82 8.57 1.45
CA PRO A 33 1.87 8.91 0.04
C PRO A 33 2.58 10.24 -0.19
N VAL A 34 3.39 10.27 -1.24
CA VAL A 34 3.89 11.50 -1.85
C VAL A 34 3.10 11.73 -3.13
N THR A 35 2.52 12.92 -3.28
CA THR A 35 1.67 13.27 -4.43
C THR A 35 2.45 14.11 -5.45
N THR A 36 1.97 14.12 -6.69
CA THR A 36 2.51 14.93 -7.78
C THR A 36 1.39 15.44 -8.66
N ASP A 37 1.53 16.66 -9.17
CA ASP A 37 0.63 17.24 -10.18
C ASP A 37 1.09 16.95 -11.61
N ALA A 38 2.30 16.41 -11.77
CA ALA A 38 2.82 15.99 -13.07
C ALA A 38 2.19 14.63 -13.44
N GLY A 39 1.13 14.64 -14.23
CA GLY A 39 0.37 13.42 -14.52
C GLY A 39 1.19 12.29 -15.15
N ASN A 40 2.22 12.61 -15.96
CA ASN A 40 3.14 11.59 -16.50
C ASN A 40 4.00 10.89 -15.43
N ALA A 41 4.14 11.49 -14.24
CA ALA A 41 4.80 10.89 -13.06
C ALA A 41 3.81 10.28 -12.06
N GLY A 42 2.50 10.38 -12.31
CA GLY A 42 1.47 9.80 -11.44
C GLY A 42 1.47 8.27 -11.51
N CYS A 43 1.33 7.64 -10.34
CA CYS A 43 1.20 6.18 -10.25
C CYS A 43 -0.10 5.69 -10.89
N THR A 44 -0.05 4.51 -11.48
CA THR A 44 -1.21 3.84 -12.10
C THR A 44 -1.62 2.57 -11.36
N ARG A 45 -0.69 1.95 -10.63
CA ARG A 45 -0.93 0.83 -9.71
C ARG A 45 0.18 0.72 -8.68
N PHE A 46 -0.01 -0.15 -7.69
CA PHE A 46 1.04 -0.61 -6.80
C PHE A 46 1.18 -2.13 -6.88
N ASP A 47 2.43 -2.60 -6.95
CA ASP A 47 2.75 -4.02 -6.85
C ASP A 47 3.30 -4.33 -5.45
N VAL A 48 3.13 -5.57 -5.00
CA VAL A 48 3.74 -6.07 -3.76
C VAL A 48 4.80 -7.08 -4.10
N GLU A 49 6.01 -6.88 -3.57
CA GLU A 49 7.13 -7.81 -3.71
C GLU A 49 7.50 -8.35 -2.33
N ILE A 50 7.55 -9.68 -2.21
CA ILE A 50 7.95 -10.38 -0.99
C ILE A 50 9.21 -11.19 -1.30
N ARG A 51 10.24 -11.03 -0.47
CA ARG A 51 11.59 -11.57 -0.75
C ARG A 51 12.26 -12.07 0.54
N ASP A 52 13.13 -13.05 0.40
CA ASP A 52 13.98 -13.59 1.47
C ASP A 52 15.24 -12.73 1.72
N SER A 53 15.51 -11.75 0.86
CA SER A 53 16.63 -10.83 0.93
C SER A 53 16.19 -9.37 0.85
N VAL A 54 16.97 -8.47 1.47
CA VAL A 54 16.75 -7.02 1.39
C VAL A 54 16.79 -6.52 -0.06
N MET A 55 15.91 -5.57 -0.38
CA MET A 55 15.91 -4.80 -1.60
C MET A 55 16.48 -3.40 -1.35
N ASP A 56 17.64 -3.12 -1.94
CA ASP A 56 18.28 -1.81 -1.81
C ASP A 56 17.36 -0.69 -2.34
N GLY A 57 17.28 0.41 -1.58
CA GLY A 57 16.47 1.57 -1.92
C GLY A 57 14.99 1.49 -1.50
N TYR A 58 14.58 0.42 -0.83
CA TYR A 58 13.22 0.25 -0.32
C TYR A 58 13.20 -0.02 1.19
N ASP A 59 12.23 0.58 1.87
CA ASP A 59 11.96 0.30 3.27
C ASP A 59 11.10 -0.96 3.40
N ASP A 60 11.51 -1.86 4.30
CA ASP A 60 10.77 -3.07 4.59
C ASP A 60 9.49 -2.77 5.38
N LEU A 61 8.35 -3.13 4.79
CA LEU A 61 7.04 -2.97 5.43
C LEU A 61 6.84 -3.90 6.62
N ALA A 62 7.68 -4.92 6.77
CA ALA A 62 7.67 -5.89 7.86
C ALA A 62 8.65 -5.58 9.00
N LYS A 63 9.22 -4.38 9.03
CA LYS A 63 10.35 -4.10 9.89
C LYS A 63 10.13 -4.53 11.35
N GLY A 64 11.05 -5.35 11.87
CA GLY A 64 11.02 -5.85 13.24
C GLY A 64 10.04 -7.01 13.50
N ALA A 65 9.19 -7.39 12.55
CA ALA A 65 8.26 -8.53 12.69
C ALA A 65 8.90 -9.89 12.34
N GLY A 66 10.10 -9.88 11.75
CA GLY A 66 10.80 -11.07 11.25
C GLY A 66 10.15 -11.67 10.00
N GLY A 67 10.73 -12.76 9.47
CA GLY A 67 10.29 -13.41 8.22
C GLY A 67 10.70 -12.64 6.95
N ASP A 68 10.08 -12.96 5.82
CA ASP A 68 10.38 -12.36 4.51
C ASP A 68 10.10 -10.85 4.49
N TYR A 69 10.98 -10.12 3.80
CA TYR A 69 10.89 -8.70 3.53
C TYR A 69 9.76 -8.40 2.55
N ARG A 70 9.16 -7.21 2.66
CA ARG A 70 7.93 -6.88 1.96
C ARG A 70 7.97 -5.44 1.50
N TYR A 71 7.68 -5.23 0.21
CA TYR A 71 7.83 -3.95 -0.42
C TYR A 71 6.57 -3.60 -1.20
N LEU A 72 6.16 -2.32 -1.12
CA LEU A 72 5.12 -1.76 -1.97
C LEU A 72 5.79 -0.93 -3.07
N ILE A 73 5.66 -1.37 -4.31
CA ILE A 73 6.32 -0.76 -5.46
C ILE A 73 5.31 0.11 -6.22
N PRO A 74 5.47 1.45 -6.23
CA PRO A 74 4.69 2.31 -7.11
C PRO A 74 5.06 2.01 -8.58
N ARG A 75 4.04 1.85 -9.44
CA ARG A 75 4.24 1.67 -10.87
C ARG A 75 3.65 2.86 -11.62
N ILE A 76 4.43 3.37 -12.56
CA ILE A 76 4.05 4.47 -13.44
C ILE A 76 3.95 3.91 -14.86
N ASP A 77 2.78 4.07 -15.46
CA ASP A 77 2.56 3.87 -16.88
C ASP A 77 2.22 5.24 -17.50
N CYS A 78 3.14 5.78 -18.30
CA CYS A 78 3.01 7.10 -18.89
C CYS A 78 1.96 7.16 -20.02
N LEU A 79 1.56 6.01 -20.58
CA LEU A 79 0.56 5.92 -21.64
C LEU A 79 -0.86 5.82 -21.08
N ASN A 80 -1.00 5.36 -19.84
CA ASN A 80 -2.28 5.30 -19.15
C ASN A 80 -2.62 6.65 -18.51
N ASN A 81 -3.66 7.32 -19.01
CA ASN A 81 -4.10 8.61 -18.47
C ASN A 81 -4.92 8.51 -17.18
N HIS A 82 -5.33 7.33 -16.73
CA HIS A 82 -5.96 7.16 -15.42
C HIS A 82 -4.90 7.05 -14.32
N LYS A 83 -4.84 8.07 -13.46
CA LYS A 83 -3.85 8.16 -12.38
C LYS A 83 -4.51 7.95 -11.03
N ILE A 84 -3.75 7.37 -10.11
CA ILE A 84 -4.19 7.17 -8.74
C ILE A 84 -4.37 8.53 -8.06
N ILE A 85 -5.56 8.76 -7.51
CA ILE A 85 -5.92 10.00 -6.80
C ILE A 85 -6.22 9.77 -5.31
N GLU A 86 -6.44 8.53 -4.91
CA GLU A 86 -6.70 8.14 -3.53
C GLU A 86 -6.14 6.74 -3.31
N ILE A 87 -5.48 6.54 -2.17
CA ILE A 87 -5.04 5.23 -1.70
C ILE A 87 -5.48 5.02 -0.25
N ARG A 88 -5.86 3.78 0.08
CA ARG A 88 -6.25 3.35 1.42
C ARG A 88 -5.75 1.95 1.70
N LEU A 89 -5.71 1.57 2.97
CA LEU A 89 -5.53 0.17 3.34
C LEU A 89 -6.89 -0.54 3.33
N MET A 90 -6.88 -1.84 3.05
CA MET A 90 -8.03 -2.71 3.27
C MET A 90 -7.56 -3.96 4.00
N ARG A 91 -8.09 -4.17 5.21
CA ARG A 91 -7.93 -5.40 5.97
C ARG A 91 -9.06 -6.36 5.65
N SER A 92 -8.76 -7.65 5.71
CA SER A 92 -9.77 -8.70 5.57
C SER A 92 -9.38 -9.95 6.32
N SER A 93 -10.37 -10.62 6.92
CA SER A 93 -10.20 -11.92 7.56
C SER A 93 -10.01 -13.06 6.55
N SER A 94 -10.15 -12.80 5.26
CA SER A 94 -10.01 -13.79 4.19
C SER A 94 -9.33 -13.20 2.95
N SER A 95 -8.93 -14.07 2.03
CA SER A 95 -8.33 -13.62 0.77
C SER A 95 -9.37 -12.91 -0.11
N VAL A 96 -8.99 -11.77 -0.66
CA VAL A 96 -9.82 -10.95 -1.56
C VAL A 96 -9.21 -10.98 -2.95
N GLN A 97 -10.04 -11.20 -3.97
CA GLN A 97 -9.62 -11.36 -5.37
C GLN A 97 -9.93 -10.14 -6.26
N HIS A 98 -10.82 -9.26 -5.80
CA HIS A 98 -11.24 -8.05 -6.52
C HIS A 98 -11.24 -6.84 -5.59
N PRO A 99 -10.94 -5.62 -6.10
CA PRO A 99 -11.03 -4.42 -5.29
C PRO A 99 -12.46 -4.24 -4.74
N PRO A 100 -12.60 -3.66 -3.54
CA PRO A 100 -13.91 -3.37 -2.97
C PRO A 100 -14.65 -2.33 -3.80
N GLU A 101 -15.98 -2.27 -3.63
CA GLU A 101 -16.82 -1.30 -4.33
C GLU A 101 -16.31 0.14 -4.16
N GLY A 102 -16.30 0.90 -5.26
CA GLY A 102 -15.82 2.28 -5.28
C GLY A 102 -14.31 2.43 -5.44
N TYR A 103 -13.54 1.34 -5.53
CA TYR A 103 -12.11 1.35 -5.82
C TYR A 103 -11.82 0.80 -7.22
N SER A 104 -10.82 1.38 -7.89
CA SER A 104 -10.42 1.03 -9.25
C SER A 104 -9.41 -0.13 -9.30
N GLY A 105 -8.71 -0.40 -8.20
CA GLY A 105 -7.71 -1.46 -8.14
C GLY A 105 -7.23 -1.75 -6.72
N MET A 106 -6.47 -2.83 -6.58
CA MET A 106 -5.84 -3.24 -5.33
C MET A 106 -4.52 -3.97 -5.58
N SER A 107 -3.65 -3.98 -4.58
CA SER A 107 -2.41 -4.75 -4.58
C SER A 107 -2.66 -6.24 -4.33
N ASN A 108 -1.62 -7.07 -4.40
CA ASN A 108 -1.64 -8.39 -3.79
C ASN A 108 -1.63 -8.29 -2.25
N ASN A 109 -1.83 -9.43 -1.57
CA ASN A 109 -1.82 -9.50 -0.11
C ASN A 109 -0.43 -9.13 0.45
N ILE A 110 -0.33 -7.94 1.03
CA ILE A 110 0.86 -7.48 1.74
C ILE A 110 1.21 -8.44 2.85
N ASN A 111 0.26 -9.10 3.52
CA ASN A 111 0.52 -10.03 4.63
C ASN A 111 0.63 -11.51 4.21
N GLN A 112 0.84 -11.83 2.92
CA GLN A 112 1.04 -13.19 2.45
C GLN A 112 2.09 -14.01 3.24
N GLY A 113 1.71 -15.16 3.78
CA GLY A 113 2.58 -15.99 4.64
C GLY A 113 2.64 -15.54 6.11
N ARG A 114 1.77 -14.61 6.54
CA ARG A 114 1.63 -14.13 7.93
C ARG A 114 0.20 -14.16 8.45
N GLU A 115 -0.71 -14.76 7.70
CA GLU A 115 -2.16 -14.73 7.95
C GLU A 115 -2.55 -15.48 9.24
N ASN A 116 -1.66 -16.32 9.76
CA ASN A 116 -1.86 -16.97 11.06
C ASN A 116 -1.74 -16.02 12.26
N LYS A 117 -1.21 -14.80 12.07
CA LYS A 117 -0.99 -13.80 13.12
C LYS A 117 -1.72 -12.49 12.87
N GLY A 118 -2.12 -12.21 11.64
CA GLY A 118 -2.78 -10.96 11.28
C GLY A 118 -3.68 -11.10 10.06
N ASP A 119 -4.43 -10.04 9.79
CA ASP A 119 -5.36 -10.00 8.67
C ASP A 119 -4.63 -10.05 7.32
N HIS A 120 -5.35 -10.46 6.27
CA HIS A 120 -4.96 -10.09 4.93
C HIS A 120 -4.95 -8.56 4.83
N LEU A 121 -3.96 -8.02 4.13
CA LEU A 121 -3.78 -6.58 4.02
C LEU A 121 -3.49 -6.19 2.58
N TYR A 122 -4.23 -5.22 2.06
CA TYR A 122 -4.09 -4.74 0.70
C TYR A 122 -3.99 -3.21 0.70
N VAL A 123 -3.31 -2.65 -0.31
CA VAL A 123 -3.50 -1.25 -0.68
C VAL A 123 -4.54 -1.21 -1.79
N VAL A 124 -5.60 -0.44 -1.59
CA VAL A 124 -6.66 -0.21 -2.58
C VAL A 124 -6.57 1.24 -3.07
N TRP A 125 -6.95 1.48 -4.32
CA TRP A 125 -6.85 2.82 -4.92
C TRP A 125 -8.00 3.18 -5.83
N LYS A 126 -8.27 4.48 -5.94
CA LYS A 126 -9.15 5.08 -6.94
C LYS A 126 -8.34 5.78 -8.01
N THR A 127 -8.84 5.79 -9.23
CA THR A 127 -8.23 6.51 -10.34
C THR A 127 -9.15 7.58 -10.91
N ALA A 128 -8.55 8.62 -11.48
CA ALA A 128 -9.24 9.58 -12.32
C ALA A 128 -8.43 9.85 -13.59
N GLU A 129 -9.12 10.21 -14.66
CA GLU A 129 -8.49 10.61 -15.92
C GLU A 129 -7.72 11.92 -15.72
N PHE A 130 -6.41 11.88 -15.87
CA PHE A 130 -5.55 13.05 -15.95
C PHE A 130 -5.67 13.66 -17.34
N LYS A 131 -6.39 14.78 -17.40
CA LYS A 131 -6.41 15.65 -18.58
C LYS A 131 -5.26 16.63 -18.40
N GLY A 132 -4.15 16.42 -19.11
CA GLY A 132 -3.03 17.35 -19.11
C GLY A 132 -3.51 18.79 -19.31
N LYS A 133 -2.83 19.76 -18.70
CA LYS A 133 -3.14 21.17 -18.96
C LYS A 133 -3.07 21.38 -20.48
N LYS A 134 -4.18 21.86 -21.06
CA LYS A 134 -4.21 22.32 -22.46
C LYS A 134 -3.20 23.45 -22.66
#